data_AF-M1ZMT2-F1
#
_entry.id   AF-M1ZMT2-F1
#
_cell.length_a   1.000
_cell.length_b   1.000
_cell.length_c   1.000
_cell.angle_alpha   90.00
_cell.angle_beta   90.00
_cell.angle_gamma   90.00
#
_symmetry.space_group_name_H-M   'P 1'
#
loop_
_entity.id
_entity.type
_entity.pdbx_description
1 polymer ?
#
loop_
_entity_poly.entity_id
_entity_poly.type
_entity_poly.pdbx_seq_one_letter_code
_entity_poly.pdbx_strand_id
1 'polypeptide(L)'
;MSIGSFTMPVPWLDSFNGFMCVILGPIMSALWIKLEKSKRGDLNITQKMALGFVLLAVGFVFMIFAVLQRGGSADPAIKASVIWVLLFYVLQTTGEMCFSPIGNSMVNRLAPPKYASVLMGVWFLSTFAANKLAGYGQAFIDKLGPLQVFIAIPVALIANA
;
A
#
# COMPACT_ATOMS: atom_id res chain seq x y z
N MET A 1 -17.63 8.82 6.05
CA MET A 1 -16.71 9.46 7.02
C MET A 1 -17.22 10.87 7.26
N SER A 2 -17.41 11.33 8.49
CA SER A 2 -17.86 12.71 8.74
C SER A 2 -16.91 13.39 9.71
N ILE A 3 -16.43 14.58 9.35
CA ILE A 3 -15.67 15.48 10.22
C ILE A 3 -16.70 16.54 10.67
N GLY A 4 -17.21 16.42 11.90
CA GLY A 4 -18.33 17.24 12.35
C GLY A 4 -19.59 17.03 11.49
N SER A 5 -20.16 18.12 10.94
CA SER A 5 -21.34 18.10 10.06
C SER A 5 -21.02 17.81 8.58
N PHE A 6 -19.74 17.69 8.20
CA PHE A 6 -19.33 17.45 6.82
C PHE A 6 -19.05 15.97 6.56
N THR A 7 -19.85 15.34 5.71
CA THR A 7 -19.61 13.97 5.26
C THR A 7 -18.58 14.00 4.15
N MET A 8 -17.33 13.66 4.47
CA MET A 8 -16.25 13.55 3.49
C MET A 8 -16.62 12.49 2.45
N PRO A 9 -16.73 12.87 1.17
CA PRO A 9 -16.96 11.91 0.08
C PRO A 9 -15.80 10.92 0.00
N VAL A 10 -16.11 9.63 -0.17
CA VAL A 10 -15.09 8.58 -0.40
C VAL A 10 -14.13 8.92 -1.57
N PRO A 11 -14.57 9.53 -2.69
CA PRO A 11 -13.68 9.90 -3.81
C PRO A 11 -12.53 10.84 -3.45
N TRP A 12 -12.63 11.58 -2.33
CA TRP A 12 -11.54 12.45 -1.90
C TRP A 12 -10.32 11.66 -1.41
N LEU A 13 -10.50 10.42 -0.93
CA LEU A 13 -9.38 9.55 -0.55
C LEU A 13 -8.63 9.04 -1.78
N ASP A 14 -9.34 8.70 -2.86
CA ASP A 14 -8.72 8.30 -4.12
C ASP A 14 -7.94 9.47 -4.74
N SER A 15 -8.51 10.67 -4.70
CA SER A 15 -7.85 11.89 -5.15
C SER A 15 -6.61 12.22 -4.32
N PHE A 16 -6.64 11.95 -3.00
CA PHE A 16 -5.52 12.14 -2.10
C PHE A 16 -4.36 11.18 -2.39
N ASN A 17 -4.64 9.92 -2.72
CA ASN A 17 -3.62 8.96 -3.16
C ASN A 17 -2.92 9.45 -4.45
N GLY A 18 -3.69 9.89 -5.45
CA GLY A 18 -3.12 10.46 -6.69
C GLY A 18 -2.26 11.69 -6.44
N PHE A 19 -2.72 12.62 -5.59
CA PHE A 19 -1.97 13.81 -5.18
C PHE A 19 -0.66 13.43 -4.48
N MET A 20 -0.70 12.47 -3.55
CA MET A 20 0.49 11.99 -2.86
C MET A 20 1.49 11.32 -3.81
N CYS A 21 1.03 10.54 -4.78
CA CYS A 21 1.91 9.94 -5.80
C CYS A 21 2.69 11.01 -6.60
N VAL A 22 2.04 12.12 -6.96
CA VAL A 22 2.69 13.21 -7.72
C VAL A 22 3.78 13.89 -6.88
N ILE A 23 3.57 14.07 -5.58
CA ILE A 23 4.54 14.70 -4.67
C ILE A 23 5.66 13.74 -4.27
N LEU A 24 5.30 12.51 -3.90
CA LEU A 24 6.24 11.51 -3.43
C LEU A 24 7.11 10.93 -4.57
N GLY A 25 6.66 10.99 -5.82
CA GLY A 25 7.44 10.55 -6.99
C GLY A 25 8.83 11.17 -7.09
N PRO A 26 8.96 12.51 -7.18
CA PRO A 26 10.27 13.16 -7.21
C PRO A 26 11.06 12.98 -5.91
N ILE A 27 10.39 12.95 -4.74
CA ILE A 27 11.05 12.74 -3.44
C ILE A 27 11.72 11.35 -3.39
N MET A 28 10.98 10.33 -3.80
CA MET A 28 11.44 8.95 -3.78
C MET A 28 12.56 8.74 -4.82
N SER A 29 12.41 9.32 -6.02
CA SER A 29 13.48 9.32 -7.03
C SER A 29 14.78 9.96 -6.52
N ALA A 30 14.68 11.14 -5.89
CA ALA A 30 15.84 11.82 -5.29
C ALA A 30 16.46 10.99 -4.15
N LEU A 31 15.64 10.30 -3.35
CA LEU A 31 16.10 9.44 -2.27
C LEU A 31 16.88 8.25 -2.81
N TRP A 32 16.44 7.62 -3.90
CA TRP A 32 17.16 6.54 -4.56
C TRP A 32 18.47 7.00 -5.20
N ILE A 33 18.49 8.16 -5.88
CA ILE A 33 19.72 8.73 -6.46
C ILE A 33 20.74 9.06 -5.36
N LYS A 34 20.26 9.55 -4.20
CA LYS A 34 21.12 9.82 -3.04
C LYS A 34 21.68 8.53 -2.42
N LEU A 35 20.90 7.45 -2.44
CA LEU A 35 21.32 6.13 -1.99
C LEU A 35 22.34 5.49 -2.96
N GLU A 36 22.12 5.61 -4.27
CA GLU A 36 23.06 5.16 -5.31
C GLU A 36 24.42 5.88 -5.19
N LYS A 37 24.41 7.18 -4.86
CA LYS A 37 25.62 7.99 -4.63
C LYS A 37 26.28 7.76 -3.26
N SER A 38 25.64 7.00 -2.36
CA SER A 38 26.17 6.74 -1.02
C SER A 38 27.19 5.60 -1.02
N LYS A 39 28.21 5.67 -0.14
CA LYS A 39 29.33 4.71 -0.03
C LYS A 39 28.94 3.23 0.23
N ARG A 40 27.66 2.92 0.45
CA ARG A 40 27.16 1.56 0.73
C ARG A 40 26.76 0.77 -0.53
N GLY A 41 26.83 1.38 -1.72
CA GLY A 41 26.39 0.73 -2.96
C GLY A 41 24.86 0.67 -3.08
N ASP A 42 24.38 0.33 -4.27
CA ASP A 42 22.95 0.30 -4.58
C ASP A 42 22.26 -0.79 -3.74
N LEU A 43 21.16 -0.44 -3.04
CA LEU A 43 20.35 -1.44 -2.34
C LEU A 43 19.84 -2.46 -3.35
N ASN A 44 19.97 -3.75 -3.03
CA ASN A 44 19.50 -4.80 -3.92
C ASN A 44 17.99 -4.60 -4.17
N ILE A 45 17.51 -4.88 -5.38
CA ILE A 45 16.11 -4.66 -5.79
C ILE A 45 15.14 -5.29 -4.78
N THR A 46 15.48 -6.48 -4.28
CA THR A 46 14.74 -7.20 -3.24
C THR A 46 14.69 -6.43 -1.91
N GLN A 47 15.78 -5.77 -1.50
CA GLN A 47 15.81 -4.99 -0.25
C GLN A 47 14.99 -3.69 -0.36
N LYS A 48 15.00 -3.05 -1.53
CA LYS A 48 14.14 -1.88 -1.81
C LYS A 48 12.65 -2.27 -1.78
N MET A 49 12.33 -3.46 -2.30
CA MET A 49 10.99 -4.04 -2.27
C MET A 49 10.56 -4.44 -0.85
N ALA A 50 11.44 -5.06 -0.06
CA ALA A 50 11.20 -5.39 1.35
C ALA A 50 10.88 -4.15 2.19
N LEU A 51 11.60 -3.04 1.99
CA LEU A 51 11.29 -1.75 2.64
C LEU A 51 9.88 -1.25 2.27
N GLY A 52 9.46 -1.44 1.03
CA GLY A 52 8.08 -1.17 0.60
C GLY A 52 7.06 -2.01 1.37
N PHE A 53 7.29 -3.32 1.49
CA PHE A 53 6.40 -4.22 2.26
C PHE A 53 6.35 -3.88 3.74
N VAL A 54 7.47 -3.49 4.35
CA VAL A 54 7.50 -3.02 5.74
C VAL A 54 6.69 -1.74 5.91
N LEU A 55 6.82 -0.77 5.00
CA LEU A 55 6.03 0.47 5.04
C LEU A 55 4.52 0.19 4.89
N LEU A 56 4.14 -0.72 3.99
CA LEU A 56 2.76 -1.17 3.83
C LEU A 56 2.24 -1.85 5.11
N ALA A 57 3.03 -2.73 5.72
CA ALA A 57 2.69 -3.40 6.97
C ALA A 57 2.52 -2.42 8.14
N VAL A 58 3.42 -1.44 8.26
CA VAL A 58 3.33 -0.36 9.27
C VAL A 58 2.07 0.48 9.04
N GLY A 59 1.67 0.72 7.80
CA GLY A 59 0.37 1.32 7.48
C GLY A 59 -0.78 0.58 8.16
N PHE A 60 -0.89 -0.73 7.97
CA PHE A 60 -1.95 -1.54 8.59
C PHE A 60 -1.95 -1.50 10.13
N VAL A 61 -0.80 -1.29 10.76
CA VAL A 61 -0.73 -1.09 12.23
C VAL A 61 -1.52 0.15 12.67
N PHE A 62 -1.49 1.24 11.91
CA PHE A 62 -2.30 2.43 12.20
C PHE A 62 -3.80 2.16 12.07
N MET A 63 -4.21 1.26 11.16
CA MET A 63 -5.60 0.81 11.07
C MET A 63 -6.02 -0.03 12.27
N ILE A 64 -5.11 -0.86 12.83
CA ILE A 64 -5.38 -1.60 14.08
C ILE A 64 -5.60 -0.60 15.23
N PHE A 65 -4.74 0.42 15.38
CA PHE A 65 -4.93 1.45 16.40
C PHE A 65 -6.23 2.24 16.20
N ALA A 66 -6.63 2.51 14.96
CA ALA A 66 -7.92 3.15 14.66
C ALA A 66 -9.12 2.30 15.10
N VAL A 67 -9.07 0.97 14.93
CA VAL A 67 -10.12 0.04 15.38
C VAL A 67 -10.11 -0.13 16.91
N LEU A 68 -8.93 -0.18 17.54
CA LEU A 68 -8.79 -0.23 18.99
C LEU A 68 -9.31 1.05 19.66
N GLN A 69 -9.05 2.23 19.08
CA GLN A 69 -9.61 3.49 19.57
C GLN A 69 -11.13 3.56 19.40
N ARG A 70 -11.69 2.79 18.45
CA ARG A 70 -13.13 2.60 18.26
C ARG A 70 -13.75 1.63 19.29
N GLY A 71 -12.93 1.02 20.16
CA GLY A 71 -13.37 0.11 21.22
C GLY A 71 -13.97 -1.22 20.74
N GLY A 72 -13.74 -1.60 19.47
CA GLY A 72 -14.36 -2.81 18.89
C GLY A 72 -15.86 -2.69 18.59
N SER A 73 -16.47 -1.52 18.77
CA SER A 73 -17.90 -1.29 18.52
C SER A 73 -18.19 -1.18 17.02
N ALA A 74 -19.09 -2.03 16.51
CA ALA A 74 -19.62 -2.02 15.14
C ALA A 74 -20.61 -0.86 14.88
N ASP A 75 -20.52 0.22 15.66
CA ASP A 75 -21.47 1.31 15.64
C ASP A 75 -21.09 2.35 14.54
N PRO A 76 -21.99 2.68 13.60
CA PRO A 76 -21.78 3.72 12.59
C PRO A 76 -21.51 5.12 13.20
N ALA A 77 -21.87 5.31 14.47
CA ALA A 77 -21.73 6.57 15.20
C ALA A 77 -20.31 6.84 15.72
N ILE A 78 -19.56 5.81 16.14
CA ILE A 78 -18.18 5.99 16.65
C ILE A 78 -17.24 5.97 15.45
N LYS A 79 -17.06 7.10 14.76
CA LYS A 79 -16.13 7.17 13.64
C LYS A 79 -14.70 7.33 14.18
N ALA A 80 -13.79 6.43 13.81
CA ALA A 80 -12.37 6.62 14.09
C ALA A 80 -11.90 7.94 13.47
N SER A 81 -10.96 8.62 14.12
CA SER A 81 -10.44 9.90 13.64
C SER A 81 -9.92 9.75 12.21
N VAL A 82 -10.35 10.65 11.31
CA VAL A 82 -9.93 10.69 9.90
C VAL A 82 -8.40 10.80 9.78
N ILE A 83 -7.74 11.31 10.82
CA ILE A 83 -6.28 11.41 10.91
C ILE A 83 -5.59 10.05 10.77
N TRP A 84 -6.15 8.96 11.33
CA TRP A 84 -5.55 7.63 11.26
C TRP A 84 -5.69 7.00 9.88
N VAL A 85 -6.85 7.22 9.25
CA VAL A 85 -7.09 6.77 7.87
C VAL A 85 -6.19 7.54 6.92
N LEU A 86 -6.03 8.86 7.10
CA LEU A 86 -5.09 9.64 6.32
C LEU A 86 -3.65 9.12 6.49
N LEU A 87 -3.19 8.90 7.72
CA LEU A 87 -1.86 8.35 7.98
C LEU A 87 -1.65 6.96 7.35
N PHE A 88 -2.66 6.08 7.44
CA PHE A 88 -2.66 4.81 6.73
C PHE A 88 -2.47 5.02 5.22
N TYR A 89 -3.27 5.87 4.61
CA TYR A 89 -3.17 6.17 3.17
C TYR A 89 -1.81 6.75 2.79
N VAL A 90 -1.23 7.65 3.61
CA VAL A 90 0.10 8.21 3.34
C VAL A 90 1.17 7.12 3.33
N LEU A 91 1.18 6.25 4.35
CA LEU A 91 2.16 5.16 4.45
C LEU A 91 1.95 4.11 3.36
N GLN A 92 0.69 3.78 3.06
CA GLN A 92 0.33 2.85 1.99
C GLN A 92 0.81 3.38 0.63
N THR A 93 0.53 4.66 0.33
CA THR A 93 0.93 5.31 -0.92
C THR A 93 2.46 5.38 -1.03
N THR A 94 3.16 5.68 0.08
CA THR A 94 4.64 5.67 0.11
C THR A 94 5.20 4.27 -0.20
N GLY A 95 4.59 3.22 0.35
CA GLY A 95 4.97 1.83 0.05
C GLY A 95 4.66 1.42 -1.40
N GLU A 96 3.52 1.83 -1.95
CA GLU A 96 3.17 1.61 -3.37
C GLU A 96 4.14 2.30 -4.32
N MET A 97 4.59 3.52 -3.99
CA MET A 97 5.58 4.24 -4.78
C MET A 97 6.95 3.55 -4.79
N CYS A 98 7.28 2.77 -3.77
CA CYS A 98 8.47 1.91 -3.79
C CYS A 98 8.24 0.69 -4.68
N PHE A 99 7.06 0.06 -4.62
CA PHE A 99 6.78 -1.18 -5.33
C PHE A 99 6.58 -0.99 -6.84
N SER A 100 5.78 0.00 -7.25
CA SER A 100 5.35 0.20 -8.63
C SER A 100 6.49 0.38 -9.65
N PRO A 101 7.48 1.29 -9.44
CA PRO A 101 8.59 1.46 -10.38
C PRO A 101 9.58 0.29 -10.34
N ILE A 102 9.76 -0.35 -9.18
CA ILE A 102 10.69 -1.47 -9.00
C ILE A 102 10.15 -2.73 -9.69
N GLY A 103 8.86 -3.04 -9.54
CA GLY A 103 8.21 -4.17 -10.20
C GLY A 103 8.25 -4.04 -11.72
N ASN A 104 7.91 -2.86 -12.24
CA ASN A 104 7.95 -2.60 -13.68
C ASN A 104 9.40 -2.67 -14.24
N SER A 105 10.39 -2.19 -13.47
CA SER A 105 11.80 -2.31 -13.83
C SER A 105 12.29 -3.76 -13.81
N MET A 106 11.87 -4.57 -12.84
CA MET A 106 12.22 -5.99 -12.76
C MET A 106 11.69 -6.77 -13.96
N VAL A 107 10.42 -6.59 -14.31
CA VAL A 107 9.82 -7.28 -15.46
C VAL A 107 10.58 -6.91 -16.74
N ASN A 108 10.95 -5.64 -16.92
CA ASN A 108 11.75 -5.21 -18.07
C ASN A 108 13.21 -5.72 -18.03
N ARG A 109 13.85 -5.84 -16.85
CA ARG A 109 15.23 -6.35 -16.72
C ARG A 109 15.33 -7.87 -16.89
N LEU A 110 14.32 -8.61 -16.42
CA LEU A 110 14.29 -10.07 -16.49
C LEU A 110 13.68 -10.59 -17.80
N ALA A 111 12.93 -9.75 -18.51
CA ALA A 111 12.30 -10.14 -19.76
C ALA A 111 13.32 -10.30 -20.91
N PRO A 112 13.32 -11.44 -21.61
CA PRO A 112 13.98 -11.55 -22.90
C PRO A 112 13.33 -10.56 -23.88
N PRO A 113 14.09 -9.86 -24.74
CA PRO A 113 13.56 -8.82 -25.63
C PRO A 113 12.46 -9.31 -26.58
N LYS A 114 12.42 -10.62 -26.88
CA LYS A 114 11.35 -11.26 -27.67
C LYS A 114 10.02 -11.44 -26.92
N TYR A 115 10.02 -11.45 -25.59
CA TYR A 115 8.84 -11.73 -24.75
C TYR A 115 8.50 -10.59 -23.77
N ALA A 116 9.12 -9.42 -23.92
CA ALA A 116 8.92 -8.29 -23.02
C ALA A 116 7.44 -7.85 -22.92
N SER A 117 6.74 -7.79 -24.03
CA SER A 117 5.30 -7.48 -24.08
C SER A 117 4.42 -8.56 -23.44
N VAL A 118 4.80 -9.84 -23.54
CA VAL A 118 4.08 -10.95 -22.90
C VAL A 118 4.26 -10.91 -21.39
N LEU A 119 5.49 -10.69 -20.90
CA LEU A 119 5.77 -10.61 -19.47
C LEU A 119 5.15 -9.37 -18.81
N MET A 120 5.08 -8.24 -19.53
CA MET A 120 4.26 -7.11 -19.11
C MET A 120 2.77 -7.43 -19.08
N GLY A 121 2.27 -8.21 -20.04
CA GLY A 121 0.91 -8.74 -20.00
C GLY A 121 0.64 -9.58 -18.76
N VAL A 122 1.59 -10.45 -18.37
CA VAL A 122 1.51 -11.24 -17.13
C VAL A 122 1.52 -10.36 -15.88
N TRP A 123 2.34 -9.30 -15.87
CA TRP A 123 2.35 -8.31 -14.78
C TRP A 123 0.98 -7.65 -14.60
N PHE A 124 0.37 -7.15 -15.68
CA PHE A 124 -0.98 -6.57 -15.61
C PHE A 124 -2.06 -7.60 -15.28
N LEU A 125 -1.94 -8.84 -15.77
CA LEU A 125 -2.85 -9.93 -15.45
C LEU A 125 -2.79 -10.27 -13.96
N SER A 126 -1.60 -10.27 -13.35
CA SER A 126 -1.43 -10.42 -11.91
C SER A 126 -2.16 -9.32 -11.14
N THR A 127 -2.06 -8.07 -11.58
CA THR A 127 -2.80 -6.95 -10.98
C THR A 127 -4.32 -7.12 -11.12
N PHE A 128 -4.81 -7.61 -12.26
CA PHE A 128 -6.23 -7.92 -12.44
C PHE A 128 -6.69 -9.03 -11.48
N ALA A 129 -5.93 -10.12 -11.38
CA ALA A 129 -6.21 -11.21 -10.45
C ALA A 129 -6.21 -10.73 -8.99
N ALA A 130 -5.24 -9.89 -8.61
CA ALA A 130 -5.16 -9.29 -7.28
C ALA A 130 -6.39 -8.43 -6.97
N ASN A 131 -6.85 -7.57 -7.90
CA ASN A 131 -8.06 -6.77 -7.72
C ASN A 131 -9.31 -7.64 -7.55
N LYS A 132 -9.41 -8.73 -8.32
CA LYS A 132 -10.53 -9.67 -8.22
C LYS A 132 -10.52 -10.42 -6.88
N LEU A 133 -9.34 -10.87 -6.43
CA LEU A 133 -9.15 -11.52 -5.13
C LEU A 133 -9.39 -10.55 -3.96
N ALA A 134 -9.03 -9.28 -4.08
CA ALA A 134 -9.31 -8.26 -3.08
C ALA A 134 -10.82 -8.10 -2.84
N GLY A 135 -11.64 -8.20 -3.90
CA GLY A 135 -13.10 -8.23 -3.79
C GLY A 135 -13.62 -9.41 -2.96
N TYR A 136 -13.05 -10.60 -3.13
CA TYR A 136 -13.36 -11.77 -2.28
C TYR A 136 -12.80 -11.61 -0.85
N GLY A 137 -11.66 -10.94 -0.69
CA GLY A 137 -11.07 -10.60 0.61
C GLY A 137 -12.00 -9.72 1.46
N GLN A 138 -12.78 -8.84 0.84
CA GLN A 138 -13.81 -8.06 1.54
C GLN A 138 -14.84 -8.96 2.23
N ALA A 139 -15.25 -10.06 1.59
CA ALA A 139 -16.19 -11.01 2.19
C ALA A 139 -15.62 -11.74 3.42
N PHE A 140 -14.29 -11.81 3.57
CA PHE A 140 -13.65 -12.33 4.79
C PHE A 140 -13.64 -11.30 5.92
N ILE A 141 -13.59 -9.99 5.61
CA ILE A 141 -13.72 -8.91 6.61
C ILE A 141 -15.10 -8.97 7.27
N ASP A 142 -16.15 -9.22 6.48
CA ASP A 142 -17.52 -9.35 6.98
C ASP A 142 -17.72 -10.58 7.88
N LYS A 143 -16.93 -11.65 7.70
CA LYS A 143 -17.05 -12.91 8.45
C LYS A 143 -16.14 -13.03 9.68
N LEU A 144 -14.89 -12.56 9.60
CA LEU A 144 -13.87 -12.71 10.65
C LEU A 144 -13.76 -11.49 11.56
N GLY A 145 -14.36 -10.37 11.16
CA GLY A 145 -14.27 -9.10 11.84
C GLY A 145 -13.03 -8.30 11.41
N PRO A 146 -13.14 -6.97 11.29
CA PRO A 146 -12.10 -6.11 10.73
C PRO A 146 -10.79 -6.15 11.51
N LEU A 147 -10.84 -6.34 12.84
CA LEU A 147 -9.63 -6.39 13.68
C LEU A 147 -8.72 -7.56 13.32
N GLN A 148 -9.27 -8.75 13.10
CA GLN A 148 -8.47 -9.94 12.79
C GLN A 148 -7.83 -9.84 11.41
N VAL A 149 -8.58 -9.32 10.43
CA VAL A 149 -8.06 -9.15 9.07
C VAL A 149 -6.97 -8.09 9.02
N PHE A 150 -7.14 -6.95 9.72
CA PHE A 150 -6.11 -5.91 9.78
C PHE A 150 -4.85 -6.31 10.58
N ILE A 151 -4.92 -7.34 11.44
CA ILE A 151 -3.74 -7.95 12.07
C ILE A 151 -3.09 -8.99 11.16
N ALA A 152 -3.88 -9.78 10.43
CA ALA A 152 -3.36 -10.85 9.57
C ALA A 152 -2.55 -10.31 8.37
N ILE A 153 -3.00 -9.21 7.75
CA ILE A 153 -2.36 -8.61 6.58
C ILE A 153 -0.90 -8.16 6.86
N PRO A 154 -0.60 -7.34 7.89
CA PRO A 154 0.77 -6.92 8.17
C PRO A 154 1.67 -8.09 8.57
N VAL A 155 1.15 -9.11 9.26
CA VAL A 155 1.92 -10.33 9.59
C VAL A 155 2.29 -11.09 8.32
N ALA A 156 1.36 -11.25 7.38
CA ALA A 156 1.64 -11.87 6.09
C ALA A 156 2.64 -11.05 5.27
N LEU A 157 2.53 -9.71 5.27
CA LEU A 157 3.46 -8.83 4.55
C LEU A 157 4.88 -8.92 5.13
N ILE A 158 5.03 -8.96 6.46
CA ILE A 158 6.34 -9.09 7.11
C ILE A 158 6.94 -10.48 6.90
N ALA A 159 6.12 -11.54 6.89
CA ALA A 159 6.59 -12.90 6.63
C ALA A 159 7.11 -13.10 5.18
N ASN A 160 6.71 -12.24 4.24
CA ASN A 160 7.09 -12.30 2.83
C ASN A 160 8.03 -11.14 2.40
N ALA A 161 8.47 -10.30 3.35
CA ALA A 161 9.41 -9.20 3.13
C ALA A 161 10.86 -9.64 3.30
#